data_AF-A0A7W7MBA2-F1
#
_entry.id   AF-A0A7W7MBA2-F1
#
_cell.length_a   1.000
_cell.length_b   1.000
_cell.length_c   1.000
_cell.angle_alpha   90.00
_cell.angle_beta   90.00
_cell.angle_gamma   90.00
#
_symmetry.space_group_name_H-M   'P 1'
#
loop_
_entity.id
_entity.type
_entity.pdbx_description
1 polymer ?
#
loop_
_entity_poly.entity_id
_entity_poly.type
_entity_poly.pdbx_seq_one_letter_code
_entity_poly.pdbx_strand_id
1 'polypeptide(L)'
;MAQDAPRGVPARADGWRPQDAVLNGLIHKSIEQAYRRNSETGSMTAFFGGGLVLLVLGVIIAVGSGNPAMAVLVVVLLAVGGLAYAGMNAPAPKVDPIRILDVLGGPGNLPAGYLVYPGAWRAGMPEYLNKVSDRQLSIAAKLCREHPGSVADLIRLVMTAEAHAHEHAFGRSVTESDIYRFAHRATMEWARVAPAPMLVES
;
A
#
# COMPACT_ATOMS: atom_id res chain seq x y z
N MET A 1 24.22 -8.29 -4.27
CA MET A 1 23.06 -7.38 -4.20
C MET A 1 21.89 -8.12 -4.83
N ALA A 2 21.07 -8.79 -4.01
CA ALA A 2 19.89 -9.46 -4.50
C ALA A 2 18.90 -8.38 -4.97
N GLN A 3 18.47 -8.45 -6.23
CA GLN A 3 17.32 -7.69 -6.68
C GLN A 3 16.13 -8.27 -5.92
N ASP A 4 15.66 -7.55 -4.89
CA ASP A 4 14.42 -7.89 -4.19
C ASP A 4 13.28 -7.80 -5.21
N ALA A 5 12.94 -8.94 -5.80
CA ALA A 5 11.73 -9.06 -6.59
C ALA A 5 10.56 -8.64 -5.68
N PRO A 6 9.62 -7.80 -6.17
CA PRO A 6 8.50 -7.36 -5.36
C PRO A 6 7.76 -8.57 -4.82
N ARG A 7 7.70 -8.68 -3.48
CA ARG A 7 7.11 -9.83 -2.79
C ARG A 7 5.69 -10.04 -3.30
N GLY A 8 5.42 -11.22 -3.86
CA GLY A 8 4.12 -11.57 -4.43
C GLY A 8 3.03 -11.70 -3.36
N VAL A 9 1.77 -11.56 -3.76
CA VAL A 9 0.62 -11.79 -2.88
C VAL A 9 0.69 -13.23 -2.37
N PRO A 10 0.66 -13.48 -1.06
CA PRO A 10 0.64 -14.84 -0.54
C PRO A 10 -0.66 -15.51 -0.98
N ALA A 11 -0.53 -16.55 -1.79
CA ALA A 11 -1.66 -17.34 -2.26
C ALA A 11 -1.92 -18.50 -1.30
N ARG A 12 -3.18 -18.71 -0.91
CA ARG A 12 -3.59 -19.94 -0.24
C ARG A 12 -3.79 -21.04 -1.29
N ALA A 13 -3.50 -22.27 -0.89
CA ALA A 13 -3.70 -23.44 -1.74
C ALA A 13 -5.18 -23.67 -2.12
N ASP A 14 -6.11 -23.20 -1.29
CA ASP A 14 -7.56 -23.29 -1.53
C ASP A 14 -8.13 -22.13 -2.37
N GLY A 15 -7.29 -21.16 -2.75
CA GLY A 15 -7.71 -19.99 -3.53
C GLY A 15 -8.67 -19.04 -2.81
N TRP A 16 -8.90 -19.24 -1.51
CA TRP A 16 -9.86 -18.44 -0.75
C TRP A 16 -9.42 -16.97 -0.65
N ARG A 17 -10.39 -16.06 -0.71
CA ARG A 17 -10.22 -14.62 -0.57
C ARG A 17 -11.39 -14.01 0.21
N PRO A 18 -11.18 -12.90 0.94
CA PRO A 18 -12.27 -12.17 1.57
C PRO A 18 -13.21 -11.57 0.50
N GLN A 19 -14.53 -11.64 0.76
CA GLN A 19 -15.57 -11.20 -0.17
C GLN A 19 -16.43 -10.03 0.37
N ASP A 20 -15.92 -9.26 1.33
CA ASP A 20 -16.67 -8.10 1.84
C ASP A 20 -16.64 -6.96 0.81
N ALA A 21 -17.79 -6.73 0.17
CA ALA A 21 -17.95 -5.71 -0.87
C ALA A 21 -17.72 -4.28 -0.35
N VAL A 22 -18.08 -4.00 0.91
CA VAL A 22 -17.94 -2.67 1.50
C VAL A 22 -16.47 -2.36 1.71
N LEU A 23 -15.76 -3.26 2.41
CA LEU A 23 -14.34 -3.06 2.69
C LEU A 23 -13.50 -3.12 1.41
N ASN A 24 -13.84 -3.99 0.46
CA ASN A 24 -13.20 -4.02 -0.86
C ASN A 24 -13.40 -2.70 -1.62
N GLY A 25 -14.59 -2.09 -1.54
CA GLY A 25 -14.87 -0.79 -2.13
C GLY A 25 -14.10 0.34 -1.45
N LEU A 26 -13.98 0.32 -0.12
CA LEU A 26 -13.19 1.29 0.64
C LEU A 26 -11.71 1.22 0.28
N ILE A 27 -11.14 0.02 0.17
CA ILE A 27 -9.74 -0.18 -0.24
C ILE A 27 -9.51 0.34 -1.67
N HIS A 28 -10.40 0.03 -2.62
CA HIS A 28 -10.29 0.55 -3.98
C HIS A 28 -10.36 2.08 -4.01
N LYS A 29 -11.30 2.66 -3.26
CA LYS A 29 -11.46 4.11 -3.17
C LYS A 29 -10.26 4.78 -2.52
N SER A 30 -9.66 4.18 -1.50
CA SER A 30 -8.46 4.74 -0.85
C SER A 30 -7.25 4.71 -1.79
N ILE A 31 -7.08 3.63 -2.55
CA ILE A 31 -6.07 3.55 -3.62
C ILE A 31 -6.31 4.65 -4.65
N GLU A 32 -7.51 4.76 -5.18
CA GLU A 32 -7.87 5.78 -6.18
C GLU A 32 -7.64 7.21 -5.66
N GLN A 33 -8.07 7.49 -4.43
CA GLN A 33 -7.87 8.79 -3.80
C GLN A 33 -6.39 9.11 -3.58
N ALA A 34 -5.56 8.13 -3.23
CA ALA A 34 -4.13 8.33 -3.06
C ALA A 34 -3.43 8.69 -4.38
N TYR A 35 -3.78 8.00 -5.47
CA TYR A 35 -3.30 8.35 -6.81
C TYR A 35 -3.80 9.72 -7.27
N ARG A 36 -5.07 10.02 -7.02
CA ARG A 36 -5.66 11.32 -7.36
C ARG A 36 -5.01 12.48 -6.62
N ARG A 37 -4.84 12.39 -5.29
CA ARG A 37 -4.19 13.44 -4.49
C ARG A 37 -2.76 13.73 -4.93
N ASN A 38 -2.00 12.70 -5.28
CA ASN A 38 -0.65 12.91 -5.79
C ASN A 38 -0.61 13.55 -7.17
N SER A 39 -1.55 13.23 -8.05
CA SER A 39 -1.67 13.90 -9.35
C SER A 39 -2.00 15.40 -9.21
N GLU A 40 -2.84 15.75 -8.23
CA GLU A 40 -3.22 17.13 -7.93
C GLU A 40 -2.06 17.92 -7.27
N THR A 41 -1.26 17.26 -6.42
CA THR A 41 -0.15 17.91 -5.69
C THR A 41 1.07 18.14 -6.57
N GLY A 42 1.40 17.21 -7.48
CA GLY A 42 2.50 17.37 -8.44
C GLY A 42 2.25 18.49 -9.47
N SER A 43 0.98 18.84 -9.70
CA SER A 43 0.57 19.92 -10.59
C SER A 43 0.91 21.30 -10.02
N MET A 44 0.67 21.56 -8.73
CA MET A 44 0.81 22.92 -8.17
C MET A 44 2.24 23.45 -8.22
N THR A 45 3.25 22.67 -7.80
CA THR A 45 4.64 23.12 -7.77
C THR A 45 5.19 23.37 -9.17
N ALA A 46 4.84 22.53 -10.14
CA ALA A 46 5.19 22.72 -11.54
C ALA A 46 4.49 23.97 -12.13
N PHE A 47 3.25 24.23 -11.75
CA PHE A 47 2.49 25.40 -12.20
C PHE A 47 3.10 26.71 -11.71
N PHE A 48 3.45 26.81 -10.42
CA PHE A 48 4.06 28.01 -9.85
C PHE A 48 5.51 28.21 -10.34
N GLY A 49 6.30 27.14 -10.43
CA GLY A 49 7.68 27.21 -10.93
C GLY A 49 7.73 27.60 -12.41
N GLY A 50 6.93 26.95 -13.25
CA GLY A 50 6.84 27.25 -14.69
C GLY A 50 6.28 28.65 -14.96
N GLY A 51 5.24 29.06 -14.22
CA GLY A 51 4.64 30.39 -14.35
C GLY A 51 5.62 31.53 -14.03
N LEU A 52 6.42 31.38 -12.97
CA LEU A 52 7.43 32.39 -12.59
C LEU A 52 8.52 32.53 -13.67
N VAL A 53 9.01 31.42 -14.21
CA VAL A 53 10.04 31.41 -15.27
C VAL A 53 9.52 32.07 -16.55
N LEU A 54 8.29 31.74 -16.96
CA LEU A 54 7.65 32.34 -18.14
C LEU A 54 7.42 33.84 -17.96
N LEU A 55 7.07 34.29 -16.76
CA LEU A 55 6.89 35.71 -16.45
C LEU A 55 8.21 36.47 -16.56
N VAL A 56 9.28 35.97 -15.93
CA VAL A 56 10.61 36.58 -16.00
C VAL A 56 11.11 36.62 -17.45
N LEU A 57 10.93 35.53 -18.20
CA LEU A 57 11.32 35.47 -19.60
C LEU A 57 10.53 36.46 -20.47
N GLY A 58 9.23 36.57 -20.23
CA GLY A 58 8.37 37.53 -20.92
C GLY A 58 8.80 38.98 -20.70
N VAL A 59 9.17 39.34 -19.47
CA VAL A 59 9.67 40.69 -19.14
C VAL A 59 10.99 40.96 -19.86
N ILE A 60 11.93 40.01 -19.85
CA ILE A 60 13.23 40.16 -20.53
C ILE A 60 13.03 40.37 -22.04
N ILE A 61 12.16 39.57 -22.68
CA ILE A 61 11.88 39.68 -24.12
C ILE A 61 11.17 41.00 -24.43
N ALA A 62 10.21 41.43 -23.60
CA ALA A 62 9.48 42.69 -23.81
C ALA A 62 10.41 43.90 -23.73
N VAL A 63 11.31 43.94 -22.74
CA VAL A 63 12.29 45.03 -22.57
C VAL A 63 13.36 44.99 -23.67
N GLY A 64 13.86 43.80 -24.03
CA GLY A 64 14.91 43.65 -25.04
C GLY A 64 14.45 43.90 -26.48
N SER A 65 13.22 43.51 -26.82
CA SER A 65 12.69 43.66 -28.19
C SER A 65 11.96 44.98 -28.43
N GLY A 66 11.58 45.70 -27.36
CA GLY A 66 10.72 46.89 -27.45
C GLY A 66 9.30 46.60 -27.98
N ASN A 67 8.95 45.32 -28.20
CA ASN A 67 7.66 44.91 -28.75
C ASN A 67 6.93 43.96 -27.78
N PRO A 68 6.01 44.50 -26.95
CA PRO A 68 5.31 43.71 -25.95
C PRO A 68 4.40 42.63 -26.56
N ALA A 69 3.87 42.83 -27.76
CA ALA A 69 3.01 41.85 -28.43
C ALA A 69 3.79 40.58 -28.82
N MET A 70 5.04 40.74 -29.26
CA MET A 70 5.89 39.62 -29.64
C MET A 70 6.32 38.80 -28.41
N ALA A 71 6.61 39.48 -27.29
CA ALA A 71 6.90 38.83 -26.02
C ALA A 71 5.74 37.95 -25.52
N VAL A 72 4.51 38.45 -25.59
CA VAL A 72 3.30 37.67 -25.20
C VAL A 72 3.16 36.43 -26.08
N LEU A 73 3.32 36.56 -27.40
CA LEU A 73 3.17 35.45 -28.33
C LEU A 73 4.19 34.33 -28.06
N VAL A 74 5.45 34.69 -27.81
CA VAL A 74 6.51 33.73 -27.46
C VAL A 74 6.22 33.03 -26.13
N VAL A 75 5.77 33.78 -25.12
CA VAL A 75 5.42 33.20 -23.80
C VAL A 75 4.25 32.24 -23.93
N VAL A 76 3.21 32.57 -24.72
CA VAL A 76 2.06 31.68 -24.94
C VAL A 76 2.49 30.40 -25.67
N LEU A 77 3.31 30.51 -26.71
CA LEU A 77 3.82 29.34 -27.43
C LEU A 77 4.67 28.43 -26.54
N LEU A 78 5.55 29.02 -25.72
CA LEU A 78 6.35 28.28 -24.75
C LEU A 78 5.49 27.64 -23.67
N ALA A 79 4.45 28.32 -23.21
CA ALA A 79 3.50 27.78 -22.24
C ALA A 79 2.77 26.56 -22.82
N VAL A 80 2.18 26.67 -24.02
CA VAL A 80 1.46 25.57 -24.68
C VAL A 80 2.40 24.41 -24.98
N GLY A 81 3.58 24.67 -25.53
CA GLY A 81 4.58 23.64 -25.84
C GLY A 81 5.11 22.94 -24.59
N GLY A 82 5.39 23.71 -23.53
CA GLY A 82 5.83 23.17 -22.24
C GLY A 82 4.76 22.32 -21.57
N LEU A 83 3.50 22.72 -21.65
CA LEU A 83 2.37 21.98 -21.05
C LEU A 83 2.09 20.68 -21.81
N ALA A 84 2.18 20.69 -23.14
CA ALA A 84 2.10 19.49 -23.97
C ALA A 84 3.25 18.52 -23.67
N TYR A 85 4.49 19.02 -23.58
CA TYR A 85 5.66 18.21 -23.26
C TYR A 85 5.58 17.61 -21.84
N ALA A 86 5.14 18.41 -20.86
CA ALA A 86 4.94 17.95 -19.50
C ALA A 86 3.82 16.91 -19.40
N GLY A 87 2.72 17.08 -20.14
CA GLY A 87 1.65 16.07 -20.18
C GLY A 87 2.11 14.72 -20.75
N MET A 88 3.01 14.73 -21.73
CA MET A 88 3.55 13.50 -22.33
C MET A 88 4.65 12.83 -21.50
N ASN A 89 5.45 13.62 -20.77
CA ASN A 89 6.64 13.12 -20.06
C ASN A 89 6.52 13.16 -18.53
N ALA A 90 5.37 13.52 -17.97
CA ALA A 90 5.18 13.54 -16.53
C ALA A 90 5.41 12.13 -15.96
N PRO A 91 6.40 11.95 -15.07
CA PRO A 91 6.61 10.66 -14.42
C PRO A 91 5.38 10.32 -13.58
N ALA A 92 5.03 9.03 -13.54
CA ALA A 92 3.90 8.56 -12.75
C ALA A 92 4.06 9.01 -11.28
N PRO A 93 2.99 9.57 -10.66
CA PRO A 93 3.06 10.03 -9.28
C PRO A 93 3.49 8.90 -8.35
N LYS A 94 4.60 9.10 -7.62
CA LYS A 94 5.08 8.15 -6.60
C LYS A 94 4.19 8.29 -5.35
N VAL A 95 3.25 7.37 -5.19
CA VAL A 95 2.41 7.25 -3.99
C VAL A 95 3.18 6.45 -2.94
N ASP A 96 3.28 6.99 -1.72
CA ASP A 96 3.80 6.26 -0.56
C ASP A 96 2.81 5.14 -0.20
N PRO A 97 3.14 3.86 -0.44
CA PRO A 97 2.16 2.77 -0.35
C PRO A 97 1.58 2.59 1.06
N ILE A 98 2.42 2.78 2.09
CA ILE A 98 2.03 2.65 3.50
C ILE A 98 0.91 3.62 3.90
N ARG A 99 0.86 4.81 3.29
CA ARG A 99 -0.10 5.86 3.65
C ARG A 99 -1.45 5.68 2.98
N ILE A 100 -1.57 4.78 2.00
CA ILE A 100 -2.81 4.55 1.25
C ILE A 100 -3.93 4.07 2.18
N LEU A 101 -3.59 3.27 3.19
CA LEU A 101 -4.55 2.67 4.12
C LEU A 101 -4.67 3.40 5.46
N ASP A 102 -4.02 4.55 5.65
CA ASP A 102 -4.09 5.31 6.91
C ASP A 102 -5.53 5.66 7.30
N VAL A 103 -6.39 5.92 6.31
CA VAL A 103 -7.83 6.19 6.51
C VAL A 103 -8.57 5.00 7.15
N LEU A 104 -8.07 3.77 6.96
CA LEU A 104 -8.59 2.54 7.53
C LEU A 104 -7.83 2.11 8.81
N GLY A 105 -6.95 2.96 9.34
CA GLY A 105 -6.07 2.64 10.47
C GLY A 105 -4.78 1.90 10.08
N GLY A 106 -4.45 1.88 8.79
CA GLY A 106 -3.24 1.28 8.24
C GLY A 106 -3.41 -0.18 7.79
N PRO A 107 -2.42 -0.73 7.06
CA PRO A 107 -2.47 -2.10 6.53
C PRO A 107 -2.61 -3.19 7.61
N GLY A 108 -2.02 -2.96 8.79
CA GLY A 108 -2.09 -3.90 9.91
C GLY A 108 -3.48 -4.02 10.56
N ASN A 109 -4.31 -2.97 10.45
CA ASN A 109 -5.64 -2.94 11.07
C ASN A 109 -6.73 -3.61 10.22
N LEU A 110 -6.39 -4.02 8.99
CA LEU A 110 -7.31 -4.78 8.15
C LEU A 110 -7.60 -6.15 8.80
N PRO A 111 -8.79 -6.74 8.55
CA PRO A 111 -9.09 -8.09 9.01
C PRO A 111 -8.06 -9.08 8.47
N ALA A 112 -7.69 -10.09 9.26
CA ALA A 112 -6.63 -11.04 8.94
C ALA A 112 -6.74 -11.63 7.52
N GLY A 113 -7.95 -11.92 7.06
CA GLY A 113 -8.23 -12.43 5.71
C GLY A 113 -7.75 -11.52 4.56
N TYR A 114 -7.55 -10.23 4.79
CA TYR A 114 -7.06 -9.28 3.79
C TYR A 114 -5.56 -9.40 3.51
N LEU A 115 -4.83 -10.20 4.28
CA LEU A 115 -3.44 -10.54 3.99
C LEU A 115 -3.26 -11.16 2.60
N VAL A 116 -4.25 -11.92 2.12
CA VAL A 116 -4.22 -12.62 0.83
C VAL A 116 -4.99 -11.87 -0.26
N TYR A 117 -5.50 -10.67 0.05
CA TYR A 117 -6.30 -9.87 -0.87
C TYR A 117 -5.40 -8.99 -1.75
N PRO A 118 -5.46 -9.11 -3.09
CA PRO A 118 -4.57 -8.36 -3.98
C PRO A 118 -4.69 -6.84 -3.87
N GLY A 119 -5.88 -6.31 -3.58
CA GLY A 119 -6.08 -4.87 -3.43
C GLY A 119 -5.37 -4.32 -2.19
N ALA A 120 -5.47 -5.02 -1.06
CA ALA A 120 -4.75 -4.66 0.17
C ALA A 120 -3.24 -4.78 -0.03
N TRP A 121 -2.79 -5.78 -0.81
CA TRP A 121 -1.38 -5.95 -1.15
C TRP A 121 -0.82 -4.78 -1.94
N ARG A 122 -1.56 -4.27 -2.94
CA ARG A 122 -1.17 -3.07 -3.69
C ARG A 122 -1.20 -1.79 -2.84
N ALA A 123 -1.99 -1.79 -1.77
CA ALA A 123 -2.20 -0.64 -0.91
C ALA A 123 -1.21 -0.55 0.27
N GLY A 124 -0.03 -1.19 0.18
CA GLY A 124 1.04 -1.01 1.16
C GLY A 124 1.30 -2.17 2.11
N MET A 125 0.68 -3.34 1.89
CA MET A 125 0.92 -4.52 2.73
C MET A 125 2.36 -5.06 2.67
N PRO A 126 3.04 -5.14 1.50
CA PRO A 126 4.44 -5.57 1.42
C PRO A 126 5.38 -4.71 2.26
N GLU A 127 5.18 -3.39 2.22
CA GLU A 127 5.97 -2.40 2.94
C GLU A 127 5.76 -2.53 4.44
N TYR A 128 4.52 -2.80 4.87
CA TYR A 128 4.19 -3.10 6.27
C TYR A 128 4.82 -4.40 6.77
N LEU A 129 4.86 -5.43 5.92
CA LEU A 129 5.37 -6.77 6.26
C LEU A 129 6.85 -6.95 5.92
N ASN A 130 7.60 -5.88 5.69
CA ASN A 130 9.01 -5.94 5.32
C ASN A 130 9.90 -6.65 6.36
N LYS A 131 9.50 -6.62 7.64
CA LYS A 131 10.19 -7.28 8.75
C LYS A 131 9.77 -8.74 8.97
N VAL A 132 8.74 -9.20 8.26
CA VAL A 132 8.16 -10.55 8.39
C VAL A 132 8.85 -11.49 7.40
N SER A 133 9.24 -12.67 7.87
CA SER A 133 9.87 -13.69 7.01
C SER A 133 8.84 -14.34 6.09
N ASP A 134 9.28 -14.83 4.93
CA ASP A 134 8.38 -15.54 3.99
C ASP A 134 7.75 -16.78 4.64
N ARG A 135 8.50 -17.43 5.54
CA ARG A 135 8.02 -18.54 6.36
C ARG A 135 6.84 -18.13 7.23
N GLN A 136 6.98 -17.06 8.02
CA GLN A 136 5.89 -16.51 8.85
C GLN A 136 4.68 -16.12 8.00
N LEU A 137 4.93 -15.48 6.87
CA LEU A 137 3.88 -15.03 5.95
C LEU A 137 3.09 -16.21 5.37
N SER A 138 3.76 -17.31 5.01
CA SER A 138 3.10 -18.51 4.50
C SER A 138 2.18 -19.17 5.54
N ILE A 139 2.58 -19.15 6.81
CA ILE A 139 1.80 -19.69 7.93
C ILE A 139 0.62 -18.76 8.23
N ALA A 140 0.85 -17.45 8.27
CA ALA A 140 -0.20 -16.46 8.43
C ALA A 140 -1.25 -16.56 7.31
N ALA A 141 -0.83 -16.73 6.06
CA ALA A 141 -1.75 -16.93 4.94
C ALA A 141 -2.61 -18.20 5.08
N LYS A 142 -2.09 -19.28 5.68
CA LYS A 142 -2.89 -20.48 5.97
C LYS A 142 -3.98 -20.20 7.02
N LEU A 143 -3.65 -19.41 8.04
CA LEU A 143 -4.49 -19.12 9.21
C LEU A 143 -5.43 -17.91 9.04
N CYS A 144 -5.26 -17.11 7.99
CA CYS A 144 -5.97 -15.83 7.85
C CYS A 144 -7.51 -15.94 7.77
N ARG A 145 -8.05 -17.10 7.37
CA ARG A 145 -9.49 -17.36 7.33
C ARG A 145 -10.07 -17.67 8.71
N GLU A 146 -9.28 -18.31 9.57
CA GLU A 146 -9.72 -18.79 10.89
C GLU A 146 -9.52 -17.74 11.97
N HIS A 147 -8.60 -16.80 11.75
CA HIS A 147 -8.29 -15.75 12.70
C HIS A 147 -9.29 -14.60 12.63
N PRO A 148 -10.07 -14.31 13.70
CA PRO A 148 -11.11 -13.27 13.67
C PRO A 148 -10.57 -11.84 13.84
N GLY A 149 -9.30 -11.69 14.26
CA GLY A 149 -8.67 -10.39 14.48
C GLY A 149 -8.04 -9.74 13.26
N SER A 150 -7.18 -8.75 13.50
CA SER A 150 -6.50 -7.99 12.47
C SER A 150 -5.28 -8.73 11.87
N VAL A 151 -4.76 -8.23 10.75
CA VAL A 151 -3.49 -8.71 10.16
C VAL A 151 -2.35 -8.53 11.16
N ALA A 152 -2.29 -7.41 11.87
CA ALA A 152 -1.25 -7.15 12.88
C ALA A 152 -1.27 -8.19 14.00
N ASP A 153 -2.46 -8.56 14.48
CA ASP A 153 -2.62 -9.56 15.55
C ASP A 153 -2.24 -10.95 15.07
N LEU A 154 -2.66 -11.32 13.85
CA LEU A 154 -2.28 -12.59 13.24
C LEU A 154 -0.75 -12.71 13.11
N ILE A 155 -0.08 -11.66 12.63
CA ILE A 155 1.39 -11.66 12.49
C ILE A 155 2.06 -11.76 13.87
N ARG A 156 1.59 -11.02 14.87
CA ARG A 156 2.10 -11.12 16.25
C ARG A 156 1.92 -12.52 16.81
N LEU A 157 0.80 -13.17 16.54
CA LEU A 157 0.52 -14.53 16.96
C LEU A 157 1.51 -15.52 16.31
N VAL A 158 1.75 -15.40 15.00
CA VAL A 158 2.71 -16.26 14.29
C VAL A 158 4.14 -16.02 14.78
N MET A 159 4.53 -14.76 15.02
CA MET A 159 5.85 -14.44 15.58
C MET A 159 6.03 -15.02 16.99
N THR A 160 5.00 -14.93 17.84
CA THR A 160 5.01 -15.51 19.19
C THR A 160 5.07 -17.04 19.11
N ALA A 161 4.34 -17.65 18.18
CA ALA A 161 4.36 -19.09 17.95
C ALA A 161 5.74 -19.59 17.52
N GLU A 162 6.41 -18.86 16.65
CA GLU A 162 7.77 -19.19 16.21
C GLU A 162 8.79 -19.04 17.34
N ALA A 163 8.71 -17.96 18.13
CA ALA A 163 9.55 -17.78 19.31
C ALA A 163 9.37 -18.94 20.31
N HIS A 164 8.11 -19.29 20.60
CA HIS A 164 7.78 -20.40 21.49
C HIS A 164 8.29 -21.75 20.96
N ALA A 165 8.13 -22.00 19.66
CA ALA A 165 8.64 -23.21 19.02
C ALA A 165 10.18 -23.30 19.12
N HIS A 166 10.88 -22.17 18.97
CA HIS A 166 12.34 -22.11 19.13
C HIS A 166 12.80 -22.38 20.57
N GLU A 167 12.09 -21.85 21.57
CA GLU A 167 12.38 -22.11 22.99
C GLU A 167 12.23 -23.59 23.36
N HIS A 168 11.25 -24.28 22.78
CA HIS A 168 10.93 -25.68 23.07
C HIS A 168 11.61 -26.67 22.11
N ALA A 169 12.45 -26.19 21.20
CA ALA A 169 13.05 -27.05 20.18
C ALA A 169 14.17 -27.96 20.71
N PHE A 170 14.72 -27.73 21.91
CA PHE A 170 15.77 -28.56 22.55
C PHE A 170 16.79 -29.19 21.58
N GLY A 171 17.37 -28.38 20.69
CA GLY A 171 18.39 -28.83 19.72
C GLY A 171 17.86 -29.42 18.40
N ARG A 172 16.55 -29.42 18.17
CA ARG A 172 15.93 -29.78 16.87
C ARG A 172 15.70 -28.54 16.01
N SER A 173 15.70 -28.72 14.69
CA SER A 173 15.29 -27.67 13.75
C SER A 173 13.78 -27.46 13.83
N VAL A 174 13.34 -26.22 14.08
CA VAL A 174 11.91 -25.86 14.09
C VAL A 174 11.35 -25.94 12.67
N THR A 175 10.31 -26.75 12.49
CA THR A 175 9.62 -26.90 11.21
C THR A 175 8.41 -25.98 11.10
N GLU A 176 7.96 -25.67 9.88
CA GLU A 176 6.74 -24.89 9.66
C GLU A 176 5.50 -25.54 10.29
N SER A 177 5.46 -26.88 10.33
CA SER A 177 4.36 -27.62 10.95
C SER A 177 4.28 -27.41 12.47
N ASP A 178 5.41 -27.23 13.15
CA ASP A 178 5.43 -27.01 14.59
C ASP A 178 4.85 -25.63 14.93
N ILE A 179 5.29 -24.62 14.19
CA ILE A 179 4.80 -23.23 14.30
C ILE A 179 3.30 -23.19 13.96
N TYR A 180 2.89 -23.82 12.86
CA TYR A 180 1.48 -23.86 12.44
C TYR A 180 0.59 -24.54 13.49
N ARG A 181 1.00 -25.67 14.07
CA ARG A 181 0.21 -26.38 15.09
C ARG A 181 -0.03 -25.52 16.32
N PHE A 182 1.00 -24.82 16.80
CA PHE A 182 0.87 -23.93 17.94
C PHE A 182 -0.02 -22.73 17.60
N ALA A 183 0.25 -22.06 16.47
CA ALA A 183 -0.51 -20.90 16.03
C ALA A 183 -1.99 -21.23 15.78
N HIS A 184 -2.29 -22.39 15.18
CA HIS A 184 -3.66 -22.86 14.95
C HIS A 184 -4.39 -23.13 16.28
N ARG A 185 -3.73 -23.77 17.26
CA ARG A 185 -4.30 -23.99 18.59
C ARG A 185 -4.61 -22.66 19.28
N ALA A 186 -3.66 -21.73 19.28
CA ALA A 186 -3.84 -20.40 19.84
C ALA A 186 -5.00 -19.65 19.16
N THR A 187 -5.12 -19.75 17.83
CA THR A 187 -6.21 -19.14 17.07
C THR A 187 -7.57 -19.74 17.46
N MET A 188 -7.67 -21.06 17.63
CA MET A 188 -8.90 -21.71 18.08
C MET A 188 -9.28 -21.34 19.51
N GLU A 189 -8.30 -21.19 20.42
CA GLU A 189 -8.55 -20.70 21.78
C GLU A 189 -9.02 -19.26 21.76
N TRP A 190 -8.41 -18.41 20.92
CA TRP A 190 -8.81 -17.02 20.76
C TRP A 190 -10.24 -16.90 20.21
N ALA A 191 -10.60 -17.73 19.23
CA ALA A 191 -11.95 -17.76 18.68
C ALA A 191 -13.02 -18.20 19.71
N ARG A 192 -12.64 -18.99 20.72
CA ARG A 192 -13.55 -19.38 21.82
C ARG A 192 -13.73 -18.29 22.86
N VAL A 193 -12.69 -17.49 23.11
CA VAL A 193 -12.68 -16.44 24.14
C VAL A 193 -13.15 -15.10 23.58
N ALA A 194 -12.97 -14.86 22.27
CA ALA A 194 -13.43 -13.66 21.63
C ALA A 194 -14.96 -13.54 21.76
N PRO A 195 -15.48 -12.38 22.19
CA PRO A 195 -16.92 -12.15 22.17
C PRO A 195 -17.38 -12.31 20.72
N ALA A 196 -18.36 -13.21 20.50
CA ALA A 196 -18.92 -13.44 19.18
C ALA A 196 -19.30 -12.08 18.57
N PRO A 197 -18.77 -11.70 17.41
CA PRO A 197 -19.29 -10.53 16.72
C PRO A 197 -20.75 -10.85 16.41
N MET A 198 -21.68 -10.02 16.91
CA MET A 198 -23.06 -10.01 16.47
C MET A 198 -23.09 -9.61 14.99
N LEU A 199 -22.78 -10.55 14.10
CA LEU A 199 -23.09 -10.43 12.69
C LEU A 199 -24.55 -10.86 12.53
N VAL A 200 -25.38 -9.82 12.52
CA VAL A 200 -26.74 -9.78 12.02
C VAL A 200 -26.83 -10.63 10.75
N GLU A 201 -27.64 -11.68 10.80
CA GLU A 201 -28.12 -12.38 9.61
C GLU A 201 -28.85 -11.37 8.72
N SER A 202 -28.43 -11.27 7.46
CA SER A 202 -29.17 -10.60 6.38
C SER A 202 -29.30 -11.54 5.20
#